data_AF-T0HUK1-F1
#
_entry.id   AF-T0HUK1-F1
#
_cell.length_a   1.000
_cell.length_b   1.000
_cell.length_c   1.000
_cell.angle_alpha   90.00
_cell.angle_beta   90.00
_cell.angle_gamma   90.00
#
_symmetry.space_group_name_H-M   'P 1'
#
loop_
_entity.id
_entity.type
_entity.pdbx_description
1 polymer ?
#
loop_
_entity_poly.entity_id
_entity_poly.type
_entity_poly.pdbx_seq_one_letter_code
_entity_poly.pdbx_strand_id
1 'polypeptide(L)'
;MQPAPEQQQETSYWPWIAAALALLAGAIGAVWLLRRKQPAADETNETGADEEAEGTPPAAPPPPVPSPRSAVRPAPPPQTGPRPWIDLSMDVRNARLSLMGVTIGYELTLHNRGDRAAEDILVRSLIANADSDQQASFQQFFAGTAGLPTHSVVSIAPGESHRLKGELRLLPDQIRPVQMEGRTLLIPVAAFDAQYRWTRDQGDAGIGRTGQAFIIGQEKSPPAERLSPFRTDLGPRQYRMPGSRATTLNLAS
;
A
#
# COMPACT_ATOMS: atom_id res chain seq x y z
N MET A 1 -46.45 25.42 26.00
CA MET A 1 -45.10 25.91 25.64
C MET A 1 -44.39 24.79 24.91
N GLN A 2 -43.77 25.07 23.78
CA GLN A 2 -43.16 24.08 22.88
C GLN A 2 -41.81 24.68 22.44
N PRO A 3 -40.67 23.98 22.61
CA PRO A 3 -39.37 24.55 22.27
C PRO A 3 -39.18 24.60 20.75
N ALA A 4 -38.52 25.66 20.27
CA ALA A 4 -38.14 25.81 18.87
C ALA A 4 -36.92 24.91 18.54
N PRO A 5 -36.75 24.47 17.28
CA PRO A 5 -35.55 23.76 16.86
C PRO A 5 -34.36 24.71 16.79
N GLU A 6 -33.24 24.32 17.42
CA GLU A 6 -31.98 25.06 17.34
C GLU A 6 -31.37 24.91 15.95
N GLN A 7 -31.00 26.03 15.32
CA GLN A 7 -30.23 26.01 14.08
C GLN A 7 -28.77 25.71 14.39
N GLN A 8 -28.32 24.49 14.09
CA GLN A 8 -26.90 24.16 14.09
C GLN A 8 -26.20 24.95 12.97
N GLN A 9 -25.42 25.95 13.34
CA GLN A 9 -24.50 26.64 12.44
C GLN A 9 -23.30 25.73 12.16
N GLU A 10 -23.27 25.09 10.99
CA GLU A 10 -22.07 24.41 10.51
C GLU A 10 -20.95 25.43 10.27
N THR A 11 -19.91 25.39 11.11
CA THR A 11 -18.67 26.15 10.90
C THR A 11 -17.96 25.59 9.66
N SER A 12 -18.10 26.26 8.52
CA SER A 12 -17.52 25.79 7.26
C SER A 12 -15.98 25.83 7.31
N TYR A 13 -15.35 24.66 7.41
CA TYR A 13 -13.89 24.47 7.35
C TYR A 13 -13.34 24.50 5.90
N TRP A 14 -14.22 24.58 4.90
CA TRP A 14 -13.90 24.59 3.48
C TRP A 14 -12.84 25.62 3.02
N PRO A 15 -12.84 26.90 3.48
CA PRO A 15 -11.81 27.87 3.06
C PRO A 15 -10.40 27.49 3.51
N TRP A 16 -10.25 26.79 4.65
CA TRP A 16 -8.94 26.33 5.14
C TRP A 16 -8.39 25.17 4.30
N ILE A 17 -9.26 24.26 3.85
CA ILE A 17 -8.90 23.16 2.95
C ILE A 17 -8.46 23.70 1.59
N ALA A 18 -9.17 24.71 1.06
CA ALA A 18 -8.79 25.40 -0.18
C ALA A 18 -7.43 26.11 -0.08
N ALA A 19 -7.16 26.80 1.05
CA ALA A 19 -5.88 27.45 1.31
C ALA A 19 -4.71 26.45 1.40
N ALA A 20 -4.92 25.30 2.06
CA ALA A 20 -3.90 24.25 2.17
C ALA A 20 -3.55 23.65 0.80
N LEU A 21 -4.54 23.38 -0.06
CA LEU A 21 -4.33 22.88 -1.41
C LEU A 21 -3.57 23.88 -2.31
N ALA A 22 -3.87 25.18 -2.19
CA ALA A 22 -3.17 26.22 -2.94
C ALA A 22 -1.68 26.31 -2.58
N LEU A 23 -1.34 26.23 -1.29
CA LEU A 23 0.06 26.20 -0.82
C LEU A 23 0.81 24.96 -1.34
N LEU A 24 0.17 23.79 -1.32
CA LEU A 24 0.77 22.53 -1.76
C LEU A 24 1.07 22.53 -3.27
N ALA A 25 0.16 23.09 -4.09
CA ALA A 25 0.40 23.30 -5.51
C ALA A 25 1.55 24.28 -5.78
N GLY A 26 1.65 25.37 -5.02
CA GLY A 26 2.75 26.34 -5.11
C GLY A 26 4.12 25.72 -4.81
N ALA A 27 4.21 24.90 -3.77
CA ALA A 27 5.45 24.20 -3.41
C ALA A 27 5.93 23.23 -4.50
N ILE A 28 5.01 22.47 -5.11
CA ILE A 28 5.34 21.54 -6.20
C ILE A 28 5.84 22.31 -7.44
N GLY A 29 5.21 23.43 -7.79
CA GLY A 29 5.65 24.30 -8.89
C GLY A 29 7.04 24.89 -8.66
N ALA A 30 7.34 25.34 -7.44
CA ALA A 30 8.66 25.87 -7.08
C ALA A 30 9.76 24.80 -7.18
N VAL A 31 9.52 23.58 -6.67
CA VAL A 31 10.49 22.47 -6.77
C VAL A 31 10.75 22.08 -8.22
N TRP A 32 9.73 22.05 -9.08
CA TRP A 32 9.92 21.71 -10.50
C TRP A 32 10.74 22.78 -11.25
N LEU A 33 10.52 24.06 -10.96
CA LEU A 33 11.32 25.17 -11.51
C LEU A 33 12.77 25.17 -11.01
N LEU A 34 13.01 24.82 -9.74
CA LEU A 34 14.36 24.69 -9.17
C LEU A 34 15.14 23.52 -9.80
N ARG A 35 14.50 22.37 -10.03
CA ARG A 35 15.12 21.21 -10.70
C ARG A 35 15.44 21.48 -12.17
N ARG A 36 14.76 22.44 -12.81
CA ARG A 36 15.03 22.87 -14.19
C ARG A 36 16.22 23.84 -14.33
N LYS A 37 16.86 24.22 -13.22
CA LYS A 37 17.96 25.21 -13.16
C LYS A 37 19.35 24.63 -12.82
N GLN A 38 19.50 23.32 -12.64
CA GLN A 38 20.80 22.71 -12.41
C GLN A 38 21.49 22.41 -13.76
N PRO A 39 22.62 23.06 -14.11
CA PRO A 39 23.45 22.64 -15.22
C PRO A 39 24.20 21.36 -14.84
N ALA A 40 24.48 20.50 -15.82
CA ALA A 40 25.49 19.47 -15.63
C ALA A 40 26.86 20.14 -15.48
N ALA A 41 27.61 19.75 -14.45
CA ALA A 41 29.02 20.07 -14.28
C ALA A 41 29.80 18.75 -14.43
N ASP A 42 30.73 18.76 -15.37
CA ASP A 42 31.63 17.66 -15.71
C ASP A 42 33.07 18.07 -15.30
N GLU A 43 34.00 17.12 -15.35
CA GLU A 43 35.47 17.28 -15.28
C GLU A 43 36.13 17.70 -13.93
N THR A 44 36.79 16.71 -13.31
CA THR A 44 38.26 16.62 -13.12
C THR A 44 39.10 17.87 -12.81
N ASN A 45 39.80 17.88 -11.66
CA ASN A 45 41.24 18.20 -11.61
C ASN A 45 41.94 17.61 -10.35
N GLU A 46 43.27 17.55 -10.38
CA GLU A 46 44.16 16.76 -9.51
C GLU A 46 44.99 17.61 -8.51
N THR A 47 45.69 16.90 -7.60
CA THR A 47 46.98 17.28 -6.95
C THR A 47 47.00 18.24 -5.74
N GLY A 48 47.68 17.82 -4.65
CA GLY A 48 48.19 18.70 -3.57
C GLY A 48 48.48 17.99 -2.23
N ALA A 49 49.66 18.22 -1.64
CA ALA A 49 50.15 17.60 -0.38
C ALA A 49 50.97 18.66 0.45
N ASP A 50 51.70 18.44 1.56
CA ASP A 50 52.37 17.26 2.17
C ASP A 50 52.45 17.38 3.73
N GLU A 51 53.09 16.37 4.36
CA GLU A 51 53.89 16.30 5.62
C GLU A 51 54.14 17.59 6.48
N GLU A 52 54.30 17.62 7.82
CA GLU A 52 53.94 16.82 9.04
C GLU A 52 54.54 17.57 10.29
N ALA A 53 54.32 17.06 11.53
CA ALA A 53 55.10 17.32 12.78
C ALA A 53 54.95 18.70 13.48
N GLU A 54 55.23 18.91 14.79
CA GLU A 54 55.24 18.10 16.05
C GLU A 54 55.42 19.10 17.24
N GLY A 55 54.97 18.82 18.48
CA GLY A 55 55.24 19.70 19.65
C GLY A 55 54.51 19.40 20.99
N THR A 56 55.21 19.54 22.13
CA THR A 56 54.96 18.83 23.43
C THR A 56 54.33 19.70 24.57
N PRO A 57 53.56 19.13 25.55
CA PRO A 57 52.74 19.86 26.55
C PRO A 57 53.33 19.95 27.99
N PRO A 58 52.71 20.75 28.91
CA PRO A 58 51.91 20.22 30.06
C PRO A 58 50.75 21.15 30.55
N ALA A 59 49.87 20.89 31.56
CA ALA A 59 49.24 19.67 32.14
C ALA A 59 48.15 20.04 33.21
N ALA A 60 47.25 19.07 33.56
CA ALA A 60 46.29 19.00 34.71
C ALA A 60 45.05 19.95 34.78
N PRO A 61 43.93 19.57 35.48
CA PRO A 61 43.45 18.26 36.00
C PRO A 61 42.06 17.83 35.40
N PRO A 62 41.55 16.59 35.65
CA PRO A 62 40.35 16.06 34.98
C PRO A 62 39.03 16.21 35.76
N PRO A 63 37.92 16.54 35.07
CA PRO A 63 36.64 15.81 35.26
C PRO A 63 35.76 15.76 33.97
N PRO A 64 34.55 15.17 34.02
CA PRO A 64 34.20 13.79 34.34
C PRO A 64 34.05 12.94 33.05
N VAL A 65 34.05 11.61 33.16
CA VAL A 65 33.75 10.70 32.04
C VAL A 65 32.30 10.86 31.56
N PRO A 66 32.03 11.20 30.28
CA PRO A 66 30.71 11.02 29.69
C PRO A 66 30.43 9.54 29.51
N SER A 67 29.20 9.12 29.82
CA SER A 67 28.73 7.74 29.70
C SER A 67 29.07 7.12 28.34
N PRO A 68 29.43 5.82 28.26
CA PRO A 68 29.67 5.17 26.98
C PRO A 68 28.44 5.33 26.08
N ARG A 69 28.67 5.73 24.82
CA ARG A 69 27.63 5.70 23.78
C ARG A 69 26.95 4.35 23.85
N SER A 70 25.62 4.34 24.07
CA SER A 70 24.82 3.15 23.78
C SER A 70 25.18 2.69 22.39
N ALA A 71 25.80 1.51 22.28
CA ALA A 71 26.16 0.95 20.99
C ALA A 71 24.89 0.95 20.14
N VAL A 72 24.95 1.57 18.95
CA VAL A 72 23.90 1.41 17.96
C VAL A 72 23.81 -0.08 17.73
N ARG A 73 22.71 -0.69 18.21
CA ARG A 73 22.43 -2.11 17.99
C ARG A 73 22.54 -2.30 16.48
N PRO A 74 23.36 -3.25 15.98
CA PRO A 74 23.41 -3.53 14.56
C PRO A 74 21.98 -3.70 14.06
N ALA A 75 21.61 -2.97 13.02
CA ALA A 75 20.43 -3.36 12.27
C ALA A 75 20.62 -4.85 11.92
N PRO A 76 19.62 -5.72 12.15
CA PRO A 76 19.77 -7.12 11.80
C PRO A 76 20.22 -7.18 10.33
N PRO A 77 21.20 -8.03 9.99
CA PRO A 77 21.67 -8.13 8.62
C PRO A 77 20.46 -8.38 7.71
N PRO A 78 20.42 -7.80 6.49
CA PRO A 78 19.39 -8.17 5.53
C PRO A 78 19.37 -9.70 5.45
N GLN A 79 18.18 -10.30 5.53
CA GLN A 79 18.01 -11.74 5.45
C GLN A 79 18.22 -12.20 4.00
N THR A 80 19.45 -12.09 3.52
CA THR A 80 19.91 -12.40 2.16
C THR A 80 20.21 -13.90 2.02
N GLY A 81 19.38 -14.74 2.65
CA GLY A 81 19.36 -16.17 2.41
C GLY A 81 18.28 -16.50 1.37
N PRO A 82 18.42 -17.59 0.60
CA PRO A 82 17.40 -17.99 -0.37
C PRO A 82 16.03 -18.16 0.32
N ARG A 83 14.98 -17.58 -0.26
CA ARG A 83 13.59 -17.57 0.25
C ARG A 83 12.57 -17.39 -0.89
N PRO A 84 11.30 -17.77 -0.68
CA PRO A 84 10.21 -17.44 -1.58
C PRO A 84 9.87 -15.95 -1.51
N TRP A 85 9.35 -15.44 -2.62
CA TRP A 85 8.72 -14.12 -2.73
C TRP A 85 7.47 -14.27 -3.60
N ILE A 86 6.29 -14.17 -2.98
CA ILE A 86 5.00 -14.33 -3.67
C ILE A 86 4.48 -12.99 -4.14
N ASP A 87 4.64 -12.69 -5.42
CA ASP A 87 3.97 -11.55 -6.04
C ASP A 87 2.48 -11.85 -6.25
N LEU A 88 1.64 -10.82 -6.07
CA LEU A 88 0.18 -10.91 -6.17
C LEU A 88 -0.33 -10.03 -7.31
N SER A 89 -1.10 -10.61 -8.23
CA SER A 89 -1.90 -9.89 -9.21
C SER A 89 -3.35 -10.38 -9.19
N MET A 90 -4.30 -9.52 -9.57
CA MET A 90 -5.73 -9.85 -9.55
C MET A 90 -6.41 -9.35 -10.82
N ASP A 91 -7.18 -10.23 -11.46
CA ASP A 91 -8.11 -9.93 -12.55
C ASP A 91 -9.56 -9.98 -12.05
N VAL A 92 -10.36 -8.98 -12.43
CA VAL A 92 -11.79 -8.96 -12.11
C VAL A 92 -12.59 -9.67 -13.20
N ARG A 93 -13.22 -10.79 -12.86
CA ARG A 93 -13.99 -11.62 -13.78
C ARG A 93 -15.42 -11.12 -13.97
N ASN A 94 -16.03 -10.59 -12.91
CA ASN A 94 -17.34 -9.94 -12.96
C ASN A 94 -17.47 -8.94 -11.80
N ALA A 95 -18.33 -7.93 -11.98
CA ALA A 95 -18.77 -7.05 -10.89
C ALA A 95 -20.26 -6.73 -11.06
N ARG A 96 -21.03 -6.82 -9.97
CA ARG A 96 -22.48 -6.64 -9.95
C ARG A 96 -22.90 -5.87 -8.71
N LEU A 97 -23.75 -4.86 -8.90
CA LEU A 97 -24.54 -4.23 -7.84
C LEU A 97 -25.93 -4.88 -7.79
N SER A 98 -26.42 -5.14 -6.58
CA SER A 98 -27.74 -5.71 -6.31
C SER A 98 -28.33 -5.16 -5.02
N LEU A 99 -29.58 -5.52 -4.72
CA LEU A 99 -30.19 -5.21 -3.41
C LEU A 99 -29.47 -5.87 -2.23
N MET A 100 -28.69 -6.95 -2.48
CA MET A 100 -27.85 -7.62 -1.49
C MET A 100 -26.43 -7.05 -1.44
N GLY A 101 -26.20 -5.88 -2.03
CA GLY A 101 -24.90 -5.21 -2.10
C GLY A 101 -24.13 -5.53 -3.38
N VAL A 102 -22.81 -5.36 -3.33
CA VAL A 102 -21.89 -5.54 -4.46
C VAL A 102 -21.17 -6.88 -4.36
N THR A 103 -21.15 -7.63 -5.46
CA THR A 103 -20.38 -8.87 -5.62
C THR A 103 -19.35 -8.69 -6.71
N ILE A 104 -18.12 -9.14 -6.44
CA ILE A 104 -16.98 -9.05 -7.35
C ILE A 104 -16.34 -10.44 -7.45
N GLY A 105 -16.53 -11.11 -8.58
CA GLY A 105 -15.81 -12.35 -8.90
C GLY A 105 -14.41 -12.04 -9.41
N TYR A 106 -13.39 -12.70 -8.88
CA TYR A 106 -11.97 -12.44 -9.17
C TYR A 106 -11.20 -13.72 -9.51
N GLU A 107 -10.06 -13.54 -10.19
CA GLU A 107 -8.99 -14.53 -10.31
C GLU A 107 -7.71 -13.87 -9.76
N LEU A 108 -7.17 -14.41 -8.67
CA LEU A 108 -5.95 -13.96 -8.01
C LEU A 108 -4.80 -14.87 -8.45
N THR A 109 -3.74 -14.30 -9.00
CA THR A 109 -2.51 -15.02 -9.34
C THR A 109 -1.47 -14.80 -8.25
N LEU A 110 -0.94 -15.89 -7.71
CA LEU A 110 0.24 -15.94 -6.85
C LEU A 110 1.41 -16.41 -7.72
N HIS A 111 2.44 -15.59 -7.88
CA HIS A 111 3.66 -15.96 -8.61
C HIS A 111 4.85 -15.99 -7.65
N ASN A 112 5.54 -17.13 -7.55
CA ASN A 112 6.74 -17.22 -6.74
C ASN A 112 7.98 -16.81 -7.55
N ARG A 113 8.42 -15.56 -7.40
CA ARG A 113 9.67 -15.05 -7.99
C ARG A 113 10.90 -15.25 -7.08
N GLY A 114 10.76 -16.00 -5.99
CA GLY A 114 11.86 -16.39 -5.14
C GLY A 114 12.61 -17.62 -5.66
N ASP A 115 13.65 -18.03 -4.92
CA ASP A 115 14.54 -19.15 -5.24
C ASP A 115 14.26 -20.41 -4.40
N ARG A 116 13.28 -20.36 -3.49
CA ARG A 116 12.71 -21.52 -2.77
C ARG A 116 11.22 -21.65 -2.99
N ALA A 117 10.72 -22.88 -2.88
CA ALA A 117 9.29 -23.14 -2.83
C ALA A 117 8.64 -22.44 -1.62
N ALA A 118 7.54 -21.74 -1.85
CA ALA A 118 6.65 -21.34 -0.77
C ALA A 118 5.78 -22.54 -0.38
N GLU A 119 5.59 -22.77 0.91
CA GLU A 119 4.83 -23.89 1.47
C GLU A 119 3.73 -23.37 2.41
N ASP A 120 2.66 -24.14 2.58
CA ASP A 120 1.46 -23.84 3.40
C ASP A 120 0.98 -22.39 3.24
N ILE A 121 0.75 -21.98 1.99
CA ILE A 121 0.31 -20.62 1.70
C ILE A 121 -1.15 -20.45 2.13
N LEU A 122 -1.39 -19.55 3.09
CA LEU A 122 -2.72 -19.12 3.51
C LEU A 122 -2.99 -17.72 2.96
N VAL A 123 -4.03 -17.57 2.14
CA VAL A 123 -4.48 -16.27 1.63
C VAL A 123 -5.69 -15.80 2.42
N ARG A 124 -5.56 -14.64 3.05
CA ARG A 124 -6.67 -13.88 3.61
C ARG A 124 -7.05 -12.74 2.66
N SER A 125 -8.30 -12.29 2.74
CA SER A 125 -8.76 -11.13 1.97
C SER A 125 -9.72 -10.22 2.74
N LEU A 126 -9.75 -8.96 2.34
CA LEU A 126 -10.69 -7.93 2.77
C LEU A 126 -11.21 -7.17 1.55
N ILE A 127 -12.45 -6.67 1.62
CA ILE A 127 -12.97 -5.67 0.69
C ILE A 127 -13.55 -4.50 1.48
N ALA A 128 -13.24 -3.27 1.04
CA ALA A 128 -13.70 -2.02 1.63
C ALA A 128 -14.00 -1.00 0.52
N ASN A 129 -14.45 0.21 0.89
CA ASN A 129 -14.55 1.34 -0.03
C ASN A 129 -13.27 2.20 0.05
N ALA A 130 -13.03 3.04 -0.95
CA ALA A 130 -12.09 4.16 -0.84
C ALA A 130 -12.78 5.35 -0.15
N ASP A 131 -12.89 5.26 1.18
CA ASP A 131 -13.44 6.29 2.08
C ASP A 131 -12.36 6.78 3.09
N SER A 132 -12.75 7.57 4.09
CA SER A 132 -11.81 8.10 5.11
C SER A 132 -11.19 7.04 6.01
N ASP A 133 -11.90 5.94 6.23
CA ASP A 133 -11.55 4.93 7.23
C ASP A 133 -10.76 3.77 6.60
N GLN A 134 -10.74 3.73 5.25
CA GLN A 134 -9.96 2.84 4.38
C GLN A 134 -8.56 2.54 4.93
N GLN A 135 -7.79 3.58 5.30
CA GLN A 135 -6.40 3.44 5.72
C GLN A 135 -6.26 2.64 7.02
N ALA A 136 -7.16 2.86 7.99
CA ALA A 136 -7.16 2.12 9.25
C ALA A 136 -7.60 0.66 9.04
N SER A 137 -8.62 0.42 8.21
CA SER A 137 -9.09 -0.92 7.88
C SER A 137 -8.00 -1.78 7.22
N PHE A 138 -7.26 -1.24 6.26
CA PHE A 138 -6.16 -1.97 5.63
C PHE A 138 -4.92 -2.11 6.54
N GLN A 139 -4.63 -1.14 7.40
CA GLN A 139 -3.59 -1.31 8.43
C GLN A 139 -3.92 -2.47 9.38
N GLN A 140 -5.16 -2.61 9.84
CA GLN A 140 -5.61 -3.74 10.65
C GLN A 140 -5.54 -5.07 9.87
N PHE A 141 -5.96 -5.07 8.62
CA PHE A 141 -5.85 -6.24 7.73
C PHE A 141 -4.41 -6.72 7.60
N PHE A 142 -3.48 -5.82 7.23
CA PHE A 142 -2.05 -6.12 7.11
C PHE A 142 -1.35 -6.30 8.47
N ALA A 143 -1.93 -5.87 9.60
CA ALA A 143 -1.46 -6.24 10.94
C ALA A 143 -1.87 -7.67 11.36
N GLY A 144 -2.73 -8.35 10.57
CA GLY A 144 -3.22 -9.69 10.89
C GLY A 144 -4.52 -9.72 11.69
N THR A 145 -5.08 -8.55 12.06
CA THR A 145 -6.22 -8.46 12.99
C THR A 145 -7.59 -8.35 12.31
N ALA A 146 -7.63 -8.19 10.99
CA ALA A 146 -8.86 -8.17 10.19
C ALA A 146 -8.72 -9.03 8.91
N GLY A 147 -9.85 -9.29 8.24
CA GLY A 147 -9.93 -10.09 7.00
C GLY A 147 -10.24 -11.57 7.23
N LEU A 148 -10.73 -12.24 6.20
CA LEU A 148 -11.15 -13.65 6.24
C LEU A 148 -10.21 -14.54 5.41
N PRO A 149 -9.88 -15.77 5.85
CA PRO A 149 -9.26 -16.77 4.99
C PRO A 149 -10.15 -17.06 3.78
N THR A 150 -9.56 -17.04 2.58
CA THR A 150 -10.29 -17.34 1.33
C THR A 150 -9.64 -18.43 0.48
N HIS A 151 -8.33 -18.63 0.55
CA HIS A 151 -7.65 -19.73 -0.16
C HIS A 151 -6.52 -20.34 0.66
N SER A 152 -6.21 -21.60 0.38
CA SER A 152 -5.00 -22.27 0.82
C SER A 152 -4.33 -22.97 -0.38
N VAL A 153 -3.00 -22.97 -0.40
CA VAL A 153 -2.18 -23.66 -1.40
C VAL A 153 -1.05 -24.41 -0.68
N VAL A 154 -0.87 -25.69 -1.00
CA VAL A 154 0.12 -26.55 -0.33
C VAL A 154 1.55 -26.08 -0.62
N SER A 155 1.87 -25.82 -1.89
CA SER A 155 3.18 -25.34 -2.32
C SER A 155 3.08 -24.56 -3.63
N ILE A 156 4.03 -23.65 -3.87
CA ILE A 156 4.30 -22.99 -5.16
C ILE A 156 5.82 -23.00 -5.36
N ALA A 157 6.30 -23.71 -6.37
CA ALA A 157 7.72 -23.84 -6.70
C ALA A 157 8.36 -22.52 -7.20
N PRO A 158 9.69 -22.38 -7.18
CA PRO A 158 10.37 -21.24 -7.80
C PRO A 158 9.96 -21.05 -9.27
N GLY A 159 9.55 -19.84 -9.64
CA GLY A 159 9.06 -19.48 -10.97
C GLY A 159 7.62 -19.92 -11.28
N GLU A 160 6.94 -20.65 -10.39
CA GLU A 160 5.58 -21.14 -10.62
C GLU A 160 4.52 -20.06 -10.35
N SER A 161 3.37 -20.19 -11.01
CA SER A 161 2.20 -19.32 -10.82
C SER A 161 0.93 -20.14 -10.58
N HIS A 162 0.27 -19.92 -9.45
CA HIS A 162 -1.04 -20.48 -9.13
C HIS A 162 -2.15 -19.44 -9.30
N ARG A 163 -3.30 -19.85 -9.86
CA ARG A 163 -4.48 -18.99 -10.06
C ARG A 163 -5.67 -19.46 -9.24
N LEU A 164 -6.18 -18.57 -8.40
CA LEU A 164 -7.17 -18.84 -7.37
C LEU A 164 -8.43 -18.02 -7.67
N LYS A 165 -9.59 -18.67 -7.76
CA LYS A 165 -10.86 -18.02 -8.13
C LYS A 165 -11.74 -17.85 -6.91
N GLY A 166 -12.32 -16.66 -6.71
CA GLY A 166 -13.23 -16.41 -5.60
C GLY A 166 -14.21 -15.26 -5.85
N GLU A 167 -14.96 -14.92 -4.81
CA GLU A 167 -15.83 -13.74 -4.79
C GLU A 167 -15.53 -12.89 -3.55
N LEU A 168 -15.60 -11.56 -3.72
CA LEU A 168 -15.65 -10.59 -2.64
C LEU A 168 -17.04 -9.95 -2.62
N ARG A 169 -17.54 -9.64 -1.42
CA ARG A 169 -18.89 -9.10 -1.21
C ARG A 169 -18.83 -7.91 -0.26
N LEU A 170 -19.38 -6.78 -0.70
CA LEU A 170 -19.72 -5.64 0.16
C LEU A 170 -21.22 -5.67 0.41
N LEU A 171 -21.62 -5.81 1.67
CA LEU A 171 -23.02 -5.81 2.09
C LEU A 171 -23.64 -4.39 1.96
N PRO A 172 -24.98 -4.24 1.88
CA PRO A 172 -25.61 -2.94 1.69
C PRO A 172 -25.23 -1.89 2.75
N ASP A 173 -25.09 -2.32 4.00
CA ASP A 173 -24.67 -1.53 5.16
C ASP A 173 -23.17 -1.19 5.18
N GLN A 174 -22.36 -1.84 4.34
CA GLN A 174 -20.92 -1.60 4.19
C GLN A 174 -20.58 -0.67 3.02
N ILE A 175 -21.51 -0.51 2.07
CA ILE A 175 -21.32 0.36 0.90
C ILE A 175 -21.26 1.83 1.34
N ARG A 176 -20.18 2.54 0.99
CA ARG A 176 -20.00 3.98 1.23
C ARG A 176 -19.72 4.69 -0.11
N PRO A 177 -20.77 5.13 -0.83
CA PRO A 177 -20.59 5.85 -2.07
C PRO A 177 -20.22 7.31 -1.82
N VAL A 178 -19.44 7.90 -2.74
CA VAL A 178 -19.09 9.32 -2.75
C VAL A 178 -19.92 10.06 -3.81
N GLN A 179 -20.33 11.28 -3.50
CA GLN A 179 -21.03 12.16 -4.43
C GLN A 179 -20.00 12.96 -5.24
N MET A 180 -20.04 12.85 -6.57
CA MET A 180 -19.14 13.58 -7.47
C MET A 180 -19.87 13.96 -8.76
N GLU A 181 -19.85 15.24 -9.15
CA GLU A 181 -20.49 15.74 -10.38
C GLU A 181 -21.98 15.33 -10.54
N GLY A 182 -22.73 15.32 -9.43
CA GLY A 182 -24.13 14.88 -9.41
C GLY A 182 -24.35 13.37 -9.58
N ARG A 183 -23.30 12.54 -9.41
CA ARG A 183 -23.36 11.08 -9.51
C ARG A 183 -22.96 10.42 -8.19
N THR A 184 -23.57 9.28 -7.89
CA THR A 184 -23.25 8.46 -6.70
C THR A 184 -22.30 7.34 -7.09
N LEU A 185 -21.03 7.50 -6.73
CA LEU A 185 -19.92 6.67 -7.19
C LEU A 185 -19.39 5.78 -6.06
N LEU A 186 -19.11 4.53 -6.37
CA LEU A 186 -18.46 3.57 -5.49
C LEU A 186 -17.10 3.17 -6.07
N ILE A 187 -16.08 3.14 -5.20
CA ILE A 187 -14.73 2.70 -5.53
C ILE A 187 -14.38 1.57 -4.55
N PRO A 188 -14.64 0.30 -4.89
CA PRO A 188 -14.24 -0.81 -4.04
C PRO A 188 -12.73 -1.00 -4.10
N VAL A 189 -12.15 -1.37 -2.96
CA VAL A 189 -10.74 -1.75 -2.84
C VAL A 189 -10.69 -3.12 -2.18
N ALA A 190 -10.08 -4.08 -2.88
CA ALA A 190 -9.82 -5.42 -2.38
C ALA A 190 -8.38 -5.52 -1.90
N ALA A 191 -8.12 -6.15 -0.76
CA ALA A 191 -6.77 -6.48 -0.33
C ALA A 191 -6.63 -7.97 -0.07
N PHE A 192 -5.44 -8.48 -0.36
CA PHE A 192 -5.03 -9.86 -0.11
C PHE A 192 -3.77 -9.86 0.75
N ASP A 193 -3.65 -10.85 1.63
CA ASP A 193 -2.50 -11.10 2.50
C ASP A 193 -2.17 -12.59 2.41
N ALA A 194 -1.09 -12.92 1.70
CA ALA A 194 -0.58 -14.27 1.52
C ALA A 194 0.54 -14.53 2.54
N GLN A 195 0.26 -15.40 3.50
CA GLN A 195 1.20 -15.87 4.52
C GLN A 195 1.74 -17.22 4.07
N TYR A 196 3.04 -17.45 4.18
CA TYR A 196 3.69 -18.68 3.71
C TYR A 196 4.92 -19.03 4.55
N ARG A 197 5.31 -20.29 4.52
CA ARG A 197 6.58 -20.78 5.10
C ARG A 197 7.51 -21.34 4.02
N TRP A 198 8.73 -21.68 4.40
CA TRP A 198 9.66 -22.46 3.57
C TRP A 198 10.69 -23.16 4.43
N THR A 199 11.29 -24.22 3.91
CA THR A 199 12.42 -24.90 4.55
C THR A 199 13.75 -24.20 4.22
N ARG A 200 14.50 -23.73 5.24
CA ARG A 200 15.88 -23.20 5.07
C ARG A 200 16.90 -24.35 4.98
N ASP A 201 18.11 -24.07 4.52
CA ASP A 201 19.19 -25.09 4.41
C ASP A 201 19.60 -25.69 5.75
N GLN A 202 19.40 -24.97 6.86
CA GLN A 202 19.67 -25.45 8.21
C GLN A 202 18.54 -26.36 8.76
N GLY A 203 17.48 -26.59 7.98
CA GLY A 203 16.33 -27.44 8.33
C GLY A 203 15.24 -26.74 9.15
N ASP A 204 15.41 -25.47 9.50
CA ASP A 204 14.42 -24.66 10.20
C ASP A 204 13.43 -23.97 9.25
N ALA A 205 12.24 -23.65 9.76
CA ALA A 205 11.20 -23.02 8.97
C ALA A 205 11.39 -21.49 8.90
N GLY A 206 11.49 -20.96 7.68
CA GLY A 206 11.25 -19.55 7.40
C GLY A 206 9.76 -19.24 7.33
N ILE A 207 9.39 -18.01 7.70
CA ILE A 207 8.05 -17.46 7.52
C ILE A 207 8.14 -16.17 6.73
N GLY A 208 7.18 -15.95 5.84
CA GLY A 208 7.15 -14.81 4.93
C GLY A 208 5.73 -14.38 4.66
N ARG A 209 5.59 -13.13 4.22
CA ARG A 209 4.28 -12.55 3.95
C ARG A 209 4.33 -11.54 2.83
N THR A 210 3.32 -11.58 1.97
CA THR A 210 3.15 -10.58 0.92
C THR A 210 1.69 -10.20 0.81
N GLY A 211 1.42 -8.90 0.83
CA GLY A 211 0.09 -8.33 0.77
C GLY A 211 0.00 -7.24 -0.28
N GLN A 212 -1.15 -7.12 -0.92
CA GLN A 212 -1.39 -6.16 -1.99
C GLN A 212 -2.85 -5.71 -1.98
N ALA A 213 -3.08 -4.42 -2.14
CA ALA A 213 -4.41 -3.84 -2.33
C ALA A 213 -4.64 -3.41 -3.78
N PHE A 214 -5.87 -3.59 -4.27
CA PHE A 214 -6.29 -3.36 -5.64
C PHE A 214 -7.55 -2.48 -5.67
N ILE A 215 -7.49 -1.35 -6.36
CA ILE A 215 -8.69 -0.56 -6.69
C ILE A 215 -9.44 -1.26 -7.81
N ILE A 216 -10.77 -1.33 -7.70
CA ILE A 216 -11.65 -1.99 -8.66
C ILE A 216 -12.60 -0.95 -9.28
N GLY A 217 -12.89 -1.12 -10.58
CA GLY A 217 -13.77 -0.24 -11.34
C GLY A 217 -14.08 -0.79 -12.72
N GLN A 218 -14.50 0.06 -13.64
CA GLN A 218 -14.70 -0.27 -15.06
C GLN A 218 -13.55 0.28 -15.90
N GLU A 219 -13.07 -0.54 -16.83
CA GLU A 219 -12.14 -0.12 -17.87
C GLU A 219 -12.75 0.99 -18.75
N LYS A 220 -11.87 1.67 -19.49
CA LYS A 220 -12.24 2.67 -20.49
C LYS A 220 -11.95 2.14 -21.90
N SER A 221 -12.58 2.75 -22.89
CA SER A 221 -12.30 2.50 -24.31
C SER A 221 -11.93 3.82 -24.96
N PRO A 222 -10.65 4.05 -25.35
CA PRO A 222 -9.50 3.14 -25.20
C PRO A 222 -9.11 2.91 -23.72
N PRO A 223 -8.34 1.85 -23.42
CA PRO A 223 -7.84 1.58 -22.06
C PRO A 223 -7.05 2.74 -21.47
N ALA A 224 -7.14 2.91 -20.17
CA ALA A 224 -6.44 3.96 -19.43
C ALA A 224 -5.90 3.43 -18.10
N GLU A 225 -4.89 4.10 -17.56
CA GLU A 225 -4.33 3.78 -16.24
C GLU A 225 -5.40 3.86 -15.14
N ARG A 226 -6.16 4.96 -15.08
CA ARG A 226 -7.24 5.17 -14.11
C ARG A 226 -8.58 4.58 -14.58
N LEU A 227 -9.04 3.57 -13.84
CA LEU A 227 -10.38 2.99 -13.93
C LEU A 227 -11.49 4.03 -13.68
N SER A 228 -12.69 3.75 -14.19
CA SER A 228 -13.91 4.50 -13.89
C SER A 228 -14.60 3.91 -12.66
N PRO A 229 -15.01 4.72 -11.66
CA PRO A 229 -15.79 4.24 -10.52
C PRO A 229 -17.11 3.57 -10.93
N PHE A 230 -17.66 2.74 -10.04
CA PHE A 230 -18.97 2.13 -10.22
C PHE A 230 -20.08 3.15 -9.90
N ARG A 231 -20.91 3.50 -10.89
CA ARG A 231 -22.15 4.24 -10.65
C ARG A 231 -23.18 3.37 -9.93
N THR A 232 -23.70 3.86 -8.82
CA THR A 232 -24.68 3.17 -7.96
C THR A 232 -26.08 3.79 -8.04
N ASP A 233 -26.16 5.04 -8.51
CA ASP A 233 -27.39 5.81 -8.76
C ASP A 233 -28.30 5.22 -9.86
N LEU A 234 -27.78 4.28 -10.65
CA LEU A 234 -28.47 3.62 -11.76
C LEU A 234 -29.13 2.28 -11.37
N GLY A 235 -29.23 1.99 -10.07
CA GLY A 235 -29.87 0.78 -9.55
C GLY A 235 -29.10 -0.53 -9.78
N PRO A 236 -29.70 -1.68 -9.43
CA PRO A 236 -29.11 -3.01 -9.61
C PRO A 236 -28.66 -3.29 -11.05
N ARG A 237 -27.40 -3.67 -11.23
CA ARG A 237 -26.79 -3.87 -12.56
C ARG A 237 -25.54 -4.72 -12.53
N GLN A 238 -25.18 -5.28 -13.68
CA GLN A 238 -23.82 -5.73 -13.94
C GLN A 238 -22.99 -4.56 -14.51
N TYR A 239 -21.73 -4.48 -14.11
CA TYR A 239 -20.76 -3.53 -14.66
C TYR A 239 -20.05 -4.16 -15.86
N ARG A 240 -19.80 -3.36 -16.91
CA ARG A 240 -19.16 -3.83 -18.14
C ARG A 240 -17.66 -3.62 -18.05
N MET A 241 -16.89 -4.56 -18.59
CA MET A 241 -15.42 -4.54 -18.59
C MET A 241 -14.86 -4.16 -17.19
N PRO A 242 -15.24 -4.88 -16.12
CA PRO A 242 -14.69 -4.61 -14.81
C PRO A 242 -13.19 -4.93 -14.82
N GLY A 243 -12.42 -4.15 -14.09
CA GLY A 243 -10.96 -4.27 -14.04
C GLY A 243 -10.42 -3.83 -12.69
N SER A 244 -9.11 -4.01 -12.53
CA SER A 244 -8.36 -3.83 -11.29
C SER A 244 -7.06 -3.09 -11.55
N ARG A 245 -6.59 -2.31 -10.57
CA ARG A 245 -5.25 -1.73 -10.53
C ARG A 245 -4.64 -1.96 -9.17
N ALA A 246 -3.43 -2.49 -9.13
CA ALA A 246 -2.64 -2.54 -7.90
C ALA A 246 -2.41 -1.11 -7.37
N THR A 247 -2.42 -0.97 -6.06
CA THR A 247 -2.14 0.31 -5.39
C THR A 247 -0.70 0.36 -4.90
N THR A 248 -0.30 1.51 -4.36
CA THR A 248 0.97 1.63 -3.60
C THR A 248 0.88 1.00 -2.21
N LEU A 249 -0.31 0.61 -1.74
CA LEU A 249 -0.51 -0.01 -0.44
C LEU A 249 -0.27 -1.52 -0.54
N ASN A 250 0.98 -1.90 -0.28
CA ASN A 250 1.44 -3.28 -0.23
C ASN A 250 2.16 -3.58 1.10
N LEU A 251 2.43 -4.86 1.30
CA LEU A 251 3.26 -5.40 2.37
C LEU A 251 4.19 -6.44 1.76
N ALA A 252 5.48 -6.41 2.12
CA ALA A 252 6.40 -7.50 1.84
C ALA A 252 7.34 -7.65 3.05
N SER A 253 7.39 -8.86 3.63
CA SER A 253 8.21 -9.18 4.80
C SER A 253 8.73 -10.61 4.74
#